data_AF-A0A1F4ZCS0-F1
#
_entry.id   AF-A0A1F4ZCS0-F1
#
_cell.length_a   1.000
_cell.length_b   1.000
_cell.length_c   1.000
_cell.angle_alpha   90.00
_cell.angle_beta   90.00
_cell.angle_gamma   90.00
#
_symmetry.space_group_name_H-M   'P 1'
#
loop_
_entity.id
_entity.type
_entity.pdbx_description
1 polymer ?
#
loop_
_entity_poly.entity_id
_entity_poly.type
_entity_poly.pdbx_seq_one_letter_code
_entity_poly.pdbx_strand_id
1 'polypeptide(L)'
;MELIIIMGLLASLFVFSSINLLRPQRSSSLEVTLTQVVADLRHQQLKAMTGENGGGDFGVYFETGSYYLFSGSSYTPGDPANSQVDLESTLQFSAVSVPNPLVFQAGSGDAPPGALVLGHADGSLIHTLNFNPHGVVTQVD
;
A
#
# COMPACT_ATOMS: atom_id res chain seq x y z
N MET A 1 43.20 -32.30 -3.90
CA MET A 1 41.85 -32.89 -3.75
C MET A 1 41.08 -32.27 -2.60
N GLU A 2 41.70 -32.02 -1.44
CA GLU A 2 41.07 -31.42 -0.26
C GLU A 2 40.48 -30.01 -0.52
N LEU A 3 41.18 -29.17 -1.28
CA LEU A 3 40.71 -27.82 -1.62
C LEU A 3 39.46 -27.80 -2.54
N ILE A 4 39.31 -28.80 -3.40
CA ILE A 4 38.16 -28.92 -4.31
C ILE A 4 36.90 -29.30 -3.51
N ILE A 5 37.07 -30.15 -2.48
CA ILE A 5 35.97 -30.55 -1.60
C ILE A 5 35.50 -29.36 -0.75
N ILE A 6 36.42 -28.54 -0.24
CA ILE A 6 36.10 -27.33 0.55
C ILE A 6 35.40 -26.28 -0.32
N MET A 7 35.88 -26.06 -1.55
CA MET A 7 35.24 -25.15 -2.51
C MET A 7 33.84 -25.62 -2.90
N GLY A 8 33.64 -26.92 -3.10
CA GLY A 8 32.32 -27.51 -3.36
C GLY A 8 31.35 -27.36 -2.18
N LEU A 9 31.85 -27.49 -0.95
CA LEU A 9 31.07 -27.28 0.26
C LEU A 9 30.70 -25.80 0.46
N LEU A 10 31.63 -24.87 0.19
CA LEU A 10 31.37 -23.44 0.29
C LEU A 10 30.36 -22.97 -0.78
N ALA A 11 30.48 -23.48 -2.01
CA ALA A 11 29.55 -23.16 -3.09
C ALA A 11 28.12 -23.63 -2.79
N SER A 12 27.95 -24.82 -2.21
CA SER A 12 26.63 -25.32 -1.83
C SER A 12 26.00 -24.49 -0.71
N LEU A 13 26.79 -24.11 0.31
CA LEU A 13 26.32 -23.21 1.38
C LEU A 13 25.93 -21.83 0.85
N PHE A 14 26.65 -21.29 -0.13
CA PHE A 14 26.32 -19.99 -0.75
C PHE A 14 24.97 -20.03 -1.48
N VAL A 15 24.69 -21.09 -2.24
CA VAL A 15 23.41 -21.26 -2.95
C VAL A 15 22.23 -21.31 -1.96
N PHE A 16 22.37 -22.05 -0.84
CA PHE A 16 21.33 -22.11 0.18
C PHE A 16 21.15 -20.78 0.94
N SER A 17 22.24 -20.03 1.16
CA SER A 17 22.18 -18.72 1.83
C SER A 17 21.47 -17.67 0.98
N SER A 18 21.76 -17.59 -0.32
CA SER A 18 21.17 -16.59 -1.23
C SER A 18 19.65 -16.78 -1.41
N ILE A 19 19.15 -18.01 -1.42
CA ILE A 19 17.70 -18.30 -1.55
C ILE A 19 16.93 -17.87 -0.29
N ASN A 20 17.56 -17.92 0.89
CA ASN A 20 16.94 -17.50 2.16
C ASN A 20 16.93 -15.99 2.38
N LEU A 21 17.79 -15.22 1.72
CA LEU A 21 17.87 -13.76 1.88
C LEU A 21 16.86 -12.98 1.03
N LEU A 22 16.43 -13.53 -0.11
CA LEU A 22 15.55 -12.82 -1.06
C LEU A 22 14.08 -12.77 -0.63
N ARG A 23 13.61 -13.77 0.13
CA ARG A 23 12.21 -13.84 0.61
C ARG A 23 11.91 -12.82 1.72
N PRO A 24 12.75 -12.67 2.77
CA PRO A 24 12.53 -11.67 3.81
C PRO A 24 12.50 -10.24 3.28
N GLN A 25 13.34 -9.91 2.30
CA GLN A 25 13.40 -8.55 1.74
C GLN A 25 12.09 -8.15 1.01
N ARG A 26 11.51 -9.06 0.22
CA ARG A 26 10.24 -8.82 -0.49
C ARG A 26 9.05 -8.70 0.46
N SER A 27 9.00 -9.54 1.49
CA SER A 27 7.95 -9.47 2.53
C SER A 27 8.05 -8.16 3.33
N SER A 28 9.26 -7.78 3.72
CA SER A 28 9.48 -6.55 4.49
C SER A 28 9.12 -5.29 3.72
N SER A 29 9.38 -5.23 2.41
CA SER A 29 8.98 -4.08 1.61
C SER A 29 7.46 -3.96 1.51
N LEU A 30 6.76 -5.07 1.23
CA LEU A 30 5.30 -5.08 1.18
C LEU A 30 4.68 -4.66 2.52
N GLU A 31 5.19 -5.14 3.65
CA GLU A 31 4.71 -4.75 4.99
C GLU A 31 4.90 -3.26 5.29
N VAL A 32 6.05 -2.69 4.89
CA VAL A 32 6.33 -1.25 5.07
C VAL A 32 5.40 -0.42 4.20
N THR A 33 5.24 -0.76 2.92
CA THR A 33 4.31 -0.08 2.02
C THR A 33 2.87 -0.19 2.52
N LEU A 34 2.47 -1.35 3.02
CA LEU A 34 1.13 -1.54 3.57
C LEU A 34 0.91 -0.67 4.81
N THR A 35 1.88 -0.63 5.72
CA THR A 35 1.84 0.23 6.90
C THR A 35 1.72 1.71 6.50
N GLN A 36 2.45 2.13 5.47
CA GLN A 36 2.37 3.48 4.92
C GLN A 36 0.99 3.79 4.33
N VAL A 37 0.46 2.91 3.46
CA VAL A 37 -0.87 3.07 2.86
C VAL A 37 -1.95 3.17 3.94
N VAL A 38 -1.91 2.32 4.97
CA VAL A 38 -2.86 2.37 6.10
C VAL A 38 -2.70 3.67 6.90
N ALA A 39 -1.47 4.12 7.13
CA ALA A 39 -1.22 5.38 7.84
C ALA A 39 -1.76 6.58 7.06
N ASP A 40 -1.53 6.62 5.75
CA ASP A 40 -2.00 7.69 4.87
C ASP A 40 -3.53 7.73 4.78
N LEU A 41 -4.18 6.56 4.68
CA LEU A 41 -5.64 6.45 4.71
C LEU A 41 -6.22 6.99 6.02
N ARG A 42 -5.64 6.61 7.16
CA ARG A 42 -6.04 7.14 8.47
C ARG A 42 -5.78 8.64 8.58
N HIS A 43 -4.69 9.12 8.00
CA HIS A 43 -4.36 10.53 8.01
C HIS A 43 -5.38 11.35 7.20
N GLN A 44 -5.78 10.87 6.02
CA GLN A 44 -6.84 11.48 5.21
C GLN A 44 -8.20 11.44 5.92
N GLN A 45 -8.52 10.32 6.57
CA GLN A 45 -9.72 10.22 7.40
C GLN A 45 -9.72 11.26 8.53
N LEU A 46 -8.61 11.38 9.27
CA LEU A 46 -8.48 12.37 10.34
C LEU A 46 -8.61 13.80 9.82
N LYS A 47 -8.02 14.10 8.66
CA LYS A 47 -8.14 15.40 7.99
C LYS A 47 -9.59 15.76 7.64
N ALA A 48 -10.37 14.78 7.16
CA ALA A 48 -11.80 14.95 6.93
C ALA A 48 -12.56 15.21 8.23
N MET A 49 -12.24 14.49 9.31
CA MET A 49 -12.90 14.67 10.61
C MET A 49 -12.58 16.01 11.26
N THR A 50 -11.33 16.46 11.21
CA THR A 50 -10.88 17.70 11.85
C THR A 50 -11.13 18.94 10.99
N GLY A 51 -11.43 18.76 9.70
CA GLY A 51 -11.69 19.86 8.77
C GLY A 51 -10.44 20.69 8.47
N GLU A 52 -9.29 20.02 8.31
CA GLU A 52 -8.04 20.68 7.91
C GLU A 52 -8.24 21.45 6.59
N ASN A 53 -7.61 22.62 6.43
CA ASN A 53 -7.78 23.50 5.25
C ASN A 53 -9.21 23.97 4.93
N GLY A 54 -10.03 24.25 5.96
CA GLY A 54 -11.29 24.98 5.79
C GLY A 54 -12.55 24.11 5.79
N GLY A 55 -12.43 22.85 6.20
CA GLY A 55 -13.54 21.90 6.25
C GLY A 55 -13.87 21.35 4.87
N GLY A 56 -13.70 20.04 4.68
CA GLY A 56 -13.98 19.42 3.41
C GLY A 56 -13.74 17.92 3.45
N ASP A 57 -14.24 17.24 2.44
CA ASP A 57 -13.96 15.82 2.23
C ASP A 57 -12.49 15.65 1.88
N PHE A 58 -11.92 14.50 2.22
CA PHE A 58 -10.55 14.14 1.82
C PHE A 58 -10.59 12.77 1.17
N GLY A 59 -9.72 12.53 0.20
CA GLY A 59 -9.76 11.27 -0.53
C GLY A 59 -8.41 10.75 -0.96
N VAL A 60 -8.45 9.52 -1.48
CA VAL A 60 -7.34 8.81 -2.07
C VAL A 60 -7.77 8.27 -3.42
N TYR A 61 -7.01 8.58 -4.46
CA TYR A 61 -7.17 8.01 -5.79
C TYR A 61 -6.07 6.98 -6.03
N PHE A 62 -6.45 5.74 -6.34
CA PHE A 62 -5.52 4.63 -6.55
C PHE A 62 -5.24 4.43 -8.04
N GLU A 63 -3.95 4.31 -8.39
CA GLU A 63 -3.49 3.82 -9.69
C GLU A 63 -2.80 2.46 -9.51
N THR A 64 -2.32 1.83 -10.57
CA THR A 64 -1.68 0.50 -10.44
C THR A 64 -0.39 0.56 -9.62
N GLY A 65 0.45 1.58 -9.80
CA GLY A 65 1.78 1.68 -9.16
C GLY A 65 1.95 2.87 -8.22
N SER A 66 0.88 3.61 -7.96
CA SER A 66 0.91 4.84 -7.17
C SER A 66 -0.47 5.16 -6.63
N TYR A 67 -0.55 6.12 -5.72
CA TYR A 67 -1.81 6.70 -5.26
C TYR A 67 -1.65 8.20 -5.02
N TYR A 68 -2.77 8.92 -5.09
CA TYR A 68 -2.82 10.37 -4.93
C TYR A 68 -3.71 10.71 -3.75
N LEU A 69 -3.16 11.44 -2.79
CA LEU A 69 -3.87 12.05 -1.68
C LEU A 69 -4.39 13.41 -2.15
N PHE A 70 -5.70 13.66 -1.99
CA PHE A 70 -6.31 14.91 -2.40
C PHE A 70 -7.33 15.41 -1.37
N SER A 71 -7.71 16.68 -1.48
CA SER A 71 -8.80 17.29 -0.72
C SER A 71 -9.96 17.66 -1.65
N GLY A 72 -11.18 17.52 -1.16
CA GLY A 72 -12.42 17.72 -1.90
C GLY A 72 -13.21 16.43 -2.10
N SER A 73 -14.40 16.57 -2.67
CA SER A 73 -15.33 15.47 -2.92
C SER A 73 -14.99 14.65 -4.17
N SER A 74 -14.02 15.10 -4.97
CA SER A 74 -13.61 14.44 -6.21
C SER A 74 -12.13 14.71 -6.53
N TYR A 75 -11.47 13.72 -7.11
CA TYR A 75 -10.10 13.85 -7.60
C TYR A 75 -10.05 14.69 -8.88
N THR A 76 -9.19 15.72 -8.89
CA THR A 76 -8.90 16.54 -10.08
C THR A 76 -7.47 16.30 -10.54
N PRO A 77 -7.23 15.69 -11.71
CA PRO A 77 -5.87 15.48 -12.22
C PRO A 77 -5.14 16.82 -12.40
N GLY A 78 -3.88 16.88 -11.95
CA GLY A 78 -3.03 18.07 -12.10
C GLY A 78 -3.26 19.19 -11.09
N ASP A 79 -4.14 18.99 -10.09
CA ASP A 79 -4.24 19.92 -8.96
C ASP A 79 -2.93 19.92 -8.15
N PRO A 80 -2.28 21.08 -7.93
CA PRO A 80 -1.06 21.16 -7.12
C PRO A 80 -1.25 20.78 -5.65
N ALA A 81 -2.49 20.72 -5.14
CA ALA A 81 -2.80 20.21 -3.81
C ALA A 81 -2.78 18.67 -3.72
N ASN A 82 -2.75 17.98 -4.86
CA ASN A 82 -2.61 16.53 -4.87
C ASN A 82 -1.19 16.13 -4.48
N SER A 83 -1.08 15.16 -3.58
CA SER A 83 0.19 14.54 -3.22
C SER A 83 0.26 13.13 -3.78
N GLN A 84 1.19 12.90 -4.70
CA GLN A 84 1.45 11.58 -5.27
C GLN A 84 2.40 10.79 -4.37
N VAL A 85 2.07 9.53 -4.15
CA VAL A 85 2.94 8.55 -3.50
C VAL A 85 3.13 7.38 -4.45
N ASP A 86 4.38 7.13 -4.82
CA ASP A 86 4.76 6.01 -5.68
C ASP A 86 5.01 4.75 -4.86
N LEU A 87 4.51 3.61 -5.35
CA LEU A 87 4.85 2.32 -4.81
C LEU A 87 6.24 1.89 -5.28
N GLU A 88 6.85 0.94 -4.58
CA GLU A 88 8.04 0.28 -5.12
C GLU A 88 7.69 -0.40 -6.45
N SER A 89 8.59 -0.36 -7.44
CA SER A 89 8.39 -0.94 -8.78
C SER A 89 7.96 -2.40 -8.84
N THR A 90 8.13 -3.14 -7.75
CA THR A 90 7.74 -4.55 -7.60
C THR A 90 6.30 -4.73 -7.13
N LEU A 91 5.69 -3.67 -6.59
CA LEU A 91 4.37 -3.66 -5.97
C LEU A 91 3.33 -2.98 -6.87
N GLN A 92 2.09 -3.46 -6.79
CA GLN A 92 0.96 -2.89 -7.50
C GLN A 92 -0.37 -3.11 -6.77
N PHE A 93 -1.32 -2.21 -7.03
CA PHE A 93 -2.72 -2.43 -6.73
C PHE A 93 -3.38 -3.23 -7.86
N SER A 94 -4.06 -4.33 -7.52
CA SER A 94 -4.57 -5.30 -8.53
C SER A 94 -6.09 -5.46 -8.52
N ALA A 95 -6.75 -5.30 -7.37
CA ALA A 95 -8.20 -5.37 -7.26
C ALA A 95 -8.69 -4.29 -6.30
N VAL A 96 -9.60 -3.45 -6.78
CA VAL A 96 -10.20 -2.35 -6.04
C VAL A 96 -11.71 -2.59 -6.10
N SER A 97 -12.30 -3.17 -5.04
CA SER A 97 -13.76 -3.20 -4.89
C SER A 97 -14.29 -1.97 -4.14
N VAL A 98 -13.38 -1.10 -3.68
CA VAL A 98 -13.72 0.25 -3.21
C VAL A 98 -13.96 1.21 -4.38
N PRO A 99 -14.78 2.25 -4.20
CA PRO A 99 -14.83 3.37 -5.14
C PRO A 99 -13.45 3.99 -5.33
N ASN A 100 -13.14 4.36 -6.57
CA ASN A 100 -11.92 5.09 -6.92
C ASN A 100 -12.31 6.40 -7.62
N PRO A 101 -12.17 7.56 -6.97
CA PRO A 101 -11.48 7.78 -5.70
C PRO A 101 -12.27 7.30 -4.46
N LEU A 102 -11.54 6.90 -3.42
CA LEU A 102 -12.08 6.67 -2.09
C LEU A 102 -12.14 8.00 -1.36
N VAL A 103 -13.34 8.42 -0.91
CA VAL A 103 -13.56 9.72 -0.28
C VAL A 103 -14.08 9.52 1.15
N PHE A 104 -13.44 10.19 2.10
CA PHE A 104 -13.83 10.30 3.49
C PHE A 104 -14.66 11.57 3.70
N GLN A 105 -15.84 11.41 4.32
CA GLN A 105 -16.77 12.51 4.56
C GLN A 105 -16.28 13.46 5.65
N ALA A 106 -16.44 14.76 5.41
CA ALA A 106 -16.13 15.79 6.39
C ALA A 106 -16.90 15.58 7.72
N GLY A 107 -16.21 15.73 8.85
CA GLY A 107 -16.78 15.64 10.19
C GLY A 107 -16.98 14.23 10.74
N SER A 108 -17.33 13.23 9.92
CA SER A 108 -17.48 11.84 10.37
C SER A 108 -16.30 10.95 10.01
N GLY A 109 -15.61 11.22 8.90
CA GLY A 109 -14.57 10.34 8.37
C GLY A 109 -15.12 9.01 7.82
N ASP A 110 -16.43 8.93 7.57
CA ASP A 110 -17.03 7.74 6.96
C ASP A 110 -16.59 7.60 5.51
N ALA A 111 -16.44 6.36 5.06
CA ALA A 111 -16.12 6.04 3.67
C ALA A 111 -16.87 4.78 3.22
N PRO A 112 -17.12 4.62 1.90
CA PRO A 112 -17.75 3.43 1.38
C PRO A 112 -16.96 2.16 1.75
N PRO A 113 -17.62 1.07 2.16
CA PRO A 113 -16.95 -0.19 2.43
C PRO A 113 -16.41 -0.80 1.13
N GLY A 114 -15.38 -1.64 1.25
CA GLY A 114 -14.83 -2.43 0.14
C GLY A 114 -13.49 -3.05 0.50
N ALA A 115 -12.77 -3.49 -0.52
CA ALA A 115 -11.44 -4.09 -0.37
C ALA A 115 -10.46 -3.55 -1.41
N LEU A 116 -9.20 -3.43 -1.01
CA LEU A 116 -8.07 -3.08 -1.86
C LEU A 116 -6.99 -4.15 -1.73
N VAL A 117 -6.54 -4.68 -2.87
CA VAL A 117 -5.46 -5.67 -2.90
C VAL A 117 -4.15 -4.99 -3.30
N LEU A 118 -3.17 -5.04 -2.40
CA LEU A 118 -1.80 -4.61 -2.63
C LEU A 118 -0.90 -5.84 -2.67
N GLY A 119 -0.07 -5.98 -3.69
CA GLY A 119 0.84 -7.12 -3.76
C GLY A 119 1.91 -6.96 -4.81
N HIS A 120 2.73 -7.99 -4.98
CA HIS A 120 3.73 -8.00 -6.04
C HIS A 120 3.06 -8.18 -7.41
N ALA A 121 3.64 -7.55 -8.44
CA ALA A 121 3.13 -7.64 -9.81
C ALA A 121 3.12 -9.06 -10.40
N ASP A 122 3.94 -9.95 -9.85
CA ASP A 122 4.00 -11.38 -10.20
C ASP A 122 2.92 -12.23 -9.48
N GLY A 123 2.12 -11.63 -8.60
CA GLY A 123 1.07 -12.31 -7.83
C GLY A 123 1.59 -13.24 -6.72
N SER A 124 2.89 -13.23 -6.42
CA SER A 124 3.51 -14.16 -5.47
C SER A 124 3.18 -13.89 -4.00
N LEU A 125 2.96 -12.62 -3.65
CA LEU A 125 2.63 -12.15 -2.31
C LEU A 125 1.61 -11.02 -2.43
N ILE A 126 0.42 -11.22 -1.86
CA ILE A 126 -0.67 -10.25 -1.87
C ILE A 126 -1.17 -10.03 -0.45
N HIS A 127 -1.59 -8.80 -0.17
CA HIS A 127 -2.37 -8.46 1.01
C HIS A 127 -3.67 -7.78 0.63
N THR A 128 -4.73 -8.13 1.35
CA THR A 128 -6.05 -7.51 1.18
C THR A 128 -6.35 -6.57 2.34
N LEU A 129 -6.53 -5.29 2.03
CA LEU A 129 -6.99 -4.27 2.96
C LEU A 129 -8.51 -4.19 2.88
N ASN A 130 -9.19 -4.52 3.97
CA ASN A 130 -10.65 -4.40 4.07
C ASN A 130 -11.05 -3.09 4.74
N PHE A 131 -12.02 -2.39 4.15
CA PHE A 131 -12.58 -1.14 4.64
C PHE A 131 -13.99 -1.38 5.17
N ASN A 132 -14.25 -0.95 6.40
CA ASN A 132 -15.61 -0.92 6.93
C ASN A 132 -16.35 0.37 6.51
N PRO A 133 -17.68 0.46 6.73
CA PRO A 133 -18.48 1.65 6.40
C PRO A 133 -18.06 2.93 7.12
N HIS A 134 -17.17 2.84 8.10
CA HIS A 134 -16.62 3.95 8.87
C HIS A 134 -15.20 4.32 8.41
N GLY A 135 -14.77 3.88 7.22
CA GLY A 135 -13.44 4.20 6.68
C GLY A 135 -12.26 3.59 7.42
N VAL A 136 -12.50 2.71 8.40
CA VAL A 136 -11.44 2.04 9.16
C VAL A 136 -10.96 0.82 8.38
N VAL A 137 -9.64 0.73 8.20
CA VAL A 137 -9.00 -0.50 7.73
C VAL A 137 -9.09 -1.56 8.83
N THR A 138 -9.93 -2.58 8.62
CA THR A 138 -10.27 -3.58 9.65
C THR A 138 -9.44 -4.84 9.57
N GLN A 139 -8.86 -5.16 8.41
CA GLN A 139 -8.11 -6.41 8.23
C GLN A 139 -7.05 -6.25 7.14
N VAL A 140 -5.90 -6.84 7.42
CA VAL A 140 -4.77 -7.02 6.52
C VAL A 140 -4.49 -8.52 6.52
N ASP A 141 -4.98 -9.23 5.51
CA ASP A 141 -4.69 -10.65 5.30
C ASP A 141 -3.61 -10.80 4.25
#